data_AF-A0A2D8DKF2-F1
#
_entry.id   AF-A0A2D8DKF2-F1
#
_cell.length_a   1.000
_cell.length_b   1.000
_cell.length_c   1.000
_cell.angle_alpha   90.00
_cell.angle_beta   90.00
_cell.angle_gamma   90.00
#
_symmetry.space_group_name_H-M   'P 1'
#
loop_
_entity.id
_entity.type
_entity.pdbx_description
1 polymer ?
#
loop_
_entity_poly.entity_id
_entity_poly.type
_entity_poly.pdbx_seq_one_letter_code
_entity_poly.pdbx_strand_id
1 'polypeptide(L)' 'MDKAFGMIKDLVSDLTGILVGVIGLGVVAGIVFGDTFFFGEVLDNLLSVVQTLGDNGLVGLLVAALLMMLLK' A
#
# COMPACT_ATOMS: atom_id res chain seq x y z
N MET A 1 -8.36 -5.18 30.38
CA MET A 1 -7.68 -4.31 29.39
C MET A 1 -7.34 -5.09 28.13
N ASP A 2 -6.88 -6.34 28.24
CA ASP A 2 -6.52 -7.19 27.08
C ASP A 2 -7.64 -7.46 26.07
N LYS A 3 -8.88 -7.64 26.52
CA LYS A 3 -10.04 -7.86 25.62
C LYS A 3 -10.41 -6.62 24.80
N ALA A 4 -10.30 -5.43 25.41
CA ALA A 4 -10.56 -4.17 24.71
C ALA A 4 -9.45 -3.88 23.69
N PHE A 5 -8.20 -4.17 24.05
CA PHE A 5 -7.07 -4.09 23.13
C PHE A 5 -7.18 -5.06 21.95
N GLY A 6 -7.63 -6.30 22.21
CA GLY A 6 -7.90 -7.29 21.16
C GLY A 6 -8.97 -6.80 20.18
N MET A 7 -10.10 -6.33 20.69
CA MET A 7 -11.19 -5.80 19.85
C MET A 7 -10.76 -4.62 18.99
N ILE A 8 -9.93 -3.71 19.51
CA ILE A 8 -9.39 -2.58 18.74
C ILE A 8 -8.42 -3.08 17.66
N LYS A 9 -7.55 -4.04 17.98
CA LYS A 9 -6.62 -4.64 17.02
C LYS A 9 -7.36 -5.32 15.87
N ASP A 10 -8.41 -6.08 16.19
CA ASP A 10 -9.23 -6.78 15.21
C ASP A 10 -9.94 -5.77 14.29
N LEU A 11 -10.54 -4.71 14.87
CA LEU A 11 -11.15 -3.64 14.09
C LEU A 11 -10.16 -2.95 13.13
N VAL A 12 -8.95 -2.63 13.59
CA VAL A 12 -7.91 -2.01 12.75
C VAL A 12 -7.46 -2.97 11.66
N SER A 13 -7.31 -4.26 11.97
CA SER A 13 -6.95 -5.28 11.00
C SER A 13 -8.02 -5.40 9.90
N ASP A 14 -9.29 -5.46 10.28
CA ASP A 14 -10.41 -5.59 9.34
C ASP A 14 -10.56 -4.34 8.46
N LEU A 15 -10.48 -3.14 9.05
CA LEU A 15 -10.49 -1.88 8.28
C LEU A 15 -9.30 -1.79 7.34
N THR A 16 -8.10 -2.18 7.79
CA THR A 16 -6.90 -2.20 6.94
C THR A 16 -7.09 -3.16 5.77
N GLY A 17 -7.67 -4.34 6.01
CA GLY A 17 -8.00 -5.31 4.97
C GLY A 17 -8.93 -4.73 3.90
N ILE A 18 -9.97 -4.00 4.33
CA ILE A 18 -10.88 -3.31 3.40
C ILE A 18 -10.12 -2.25 2.58
N LEU A 19 -9.33 -1.38 3.24
CA LEU A 19 -8.58 -0.32 2.59
C LEU A 19 -7.57 -0.88 1.57
N VAL A 20 -6.87 -1.97 1.91
CA VAL A 20 -5.96 -2.66 0.98
C VAL A 20 -6.71 -3.18 -0.25
N GLY A 21 -7.91 -3.72 -0.06
CA GLY A 21 -8.78 -4.11 -1.18
C GLY A 21 -9.13 -2.94 -2.10
N VAL A 22 -9.40 -1.76 -1.53
CA VAL A 22 -9.70 -0.54 -2.29
C VAL A 22 -8.49 -0.05 -3.10
N ILE A 23 -7.26 -0.21 -2.59
CA ILE A 23 -6.03 0.11 -3.36
C ILE A 23 -6.00 -0.69 -4.67
N GLY A 24 -6.27 -2.00 -4.61
CA GLY A 24 -6.30 -2.85 -5.80
C GLY A 24 -7.35 -2.41 -6.82
N LEU A 25 -8.55 -2.05 -6.36
CA LEU A 25 -9.59 -1.48 -7.22
C LEU A 25 -9.17 -0.15 -7.84
N GLY A 26 -8.47 0.70 -7.09
CA GLY A 26 -8.00 1.99 -7.59
C GLY A 26 -6.91 1.89 -8.65
N VAL A 27 -5.99 0.94 -8.51
CA VAL A 27 -5.01 0.65 -9.56
C VAL A 27 -5.71 0.20 -10.85
N VAL A 28 -6.65 -0.75 -10.77
CA VAL A 28 -7.38 -1.24 -11.95
C VAL A 28 -8.23 -0.12 -12.58
N ALA A 29 -8.94 0.66 -11.77
CA ALA A 29 -9.74 1.77 -12.25
C ALA A 29 -8.89 2.87 -12.90
N GLY A 30 -7.74 3.22 -12.30
CA GLY A 30 -6.80 4.18 -12.87
C GLY A 30 -6.24 3.74 -14.23
N ILE A 31 -5.99 2.44 -14.43
CA ILE A 31 -5.54 1.90 -15.73
C ILE A 31 -6.67 2.00 -16.78
N VAL A 32 -7.90 1.66 -16.41
CA VAL A 32 -9.03 1.57 -17.36
C VAL A 32 -9.60 2.95 -17.70
N PHE A 33 -9.79 3.79 -16.68
CA PHE A 33 -10.48 5.07 -16.79
C PHE A 33 -9.53 6.27 -16.81
N GLY A 34 -8.24 6.08 -16.49
CA GLY A 34 -7.27 7.16 -16.43
C GLY A 34 -7.39 8.02 -15.16
N ASP A 35 -7.02 9.29 -15.30
CA ASP A 35 -7.01 10.25 -14.20
C ASP A 35 -8.44 10.57 -13.74
N THR A 36 -8.80 10.02 -12.57
CA THR A 36 -10.11 10.18 -11.95
C THR A 36 -9.92 10.55 -10.49
N PHE A 37 -10.77 11.45 -9.97
CA PHE A 37 -10.61 12.07 -8.64
C PHE A 37 -10.39 11.08 -7.48
N PHE A 38 -10.90 9.86 -7.58
CA PHE A 38 -10.80 8.86 -6.50
C PHE A 38 -9.72 7.79 -6.73
N PHE A 39 -9.28 7.56 -7.98
CA PHE A 39 -8.42 6.42 -8.32
C PHE A 39 -7.13 6.78 -9.06
N GLY A 40 -7.05 7.96 -9.70
CA GLY A 40 -5.88 8.40 -10.47
C GLY A 40 -4.61 8.45 -9.62
N GLU A 41 -4.70 9.08 -8.46
CA GLU A 41 -3.57 9.21 -7.53
C GLU A 41 -3.07 7.87 -6.99
N VAL A 42 -3.91 6.83 -6.90
CA VAL A 42 -3.49 5.52 -6.36
C VAL A 42 -2.49 4.84 -7.29
N LEU A 43 -2.77 4.87 -8.59
CA LEU A 43 -1.88 4.31 -9.61
C LEU A 43 -0.56 5.10 -9.67
N ASP A 44 -0.64 6.42 -9.69
CA ASP A 44 0.54 7.30 -9.77
C ASP A 44 1.45 7.17 -8.54
N ASN A 45 0.87 7.10 -7.35
CA ASN A 45 1.64 6.85 -6.12
C ASN A 45 2.36 5.50 -6.18
N LEU A 46 1.70 4.45 -6.68
CA LEU A 46 2.33 3.13 -6.82
C LEU A 46 3.47 3.15 -7.85
N LEU A 47 3.25 3.78 -9.00
CA LEU A 47 4.28 3.93 -10.03
C LEU A 47 5.45 4.77 -9.55
N SER A 48 5.22 5.82 -8.75
CA SER A 48 6.27 6.64 -8.15
C SER A 48 7.15 5.83 -7.20
N VAL A 49 6.56 4.94 -6.38
CA VAL A 49 7.33 4.02 -5.53
C VAL A 49 8.18 3.08 -6.39
N VAL A 50 7.60 2.50 -7.45
CA VAL A 50 8.34 1.62 -8.35
C VAL A 50 9.49 2.35 -9.06
N GLN A 51 9.26 3.57 -9.53
CA GLN A 51 10.29 4.42 -10.14
C GLN A 51 11.39 4.77 -9.14
N THR A 52 11.02 5.15 -7.91
CA THR A 52 12.00 5.43 -6.84
C THR A 52 12.87 4.21 -6.57
N LEU A 53 12.29 3.01 -6.55
CA LEU A 53 13.06 1.77 -6.38
C LEU A 53 13.93 1.46 -7.60
N GLY A 54 13.46 1.74 -8.81
CA GLY A 54 14.22 1.57 -10.06
C GLY A 54 15.41 2.52 -10.16
N ASP A 55 15.21 3.81 -9.85
CA ASP A 55 16.23 4.86 -9.91
C ASP A 55 17.33 4.65 -8.87
N ASN A 56 16.97 4.16 -7.67
CA ASN A 56 17.93 3.79 -6.63
C ASN A 56 18.62 2.43 -6.89
N GLY A 57 18.20 1.70 -7.94
CA GLY A 57 18.79 0.43 -8.36
C GLY A 57 18.80 -0.66 -7.27
N LEU A 58 19.85 -1.48 -7.28
CA LEU A 58 19.98 -2.62 -6.35
C LEU A 58 19.95 -2.20 -4.87
N VAL A 59 20.50 -1.03 -4.55
CA VAL A 59 20.55 -0.53 -3.17
C VAL A 59 19.15 -0.18 -2.66
N GLY A 60 18.30 0.43 -3.50
CA GLY A 60 16.91 0.72 -3.16
C GLY A 60 16.11 -0.54 -2.83
N LEU A 61 16.27 -1.60 -3.65
CA LEU A 61 15.62 -2.89 -3.41
C LEU A 61 16.11 -3.59 -2.13
N LEU A 62 17.42 -3.51 -1.84
CA LEU A 62 17.99 -4.07 -0.60
C LEU A 62 17.43 -3.38 0.65
N VAL A 63 17.32 -2.05 0.63
CA VAL A 63 16.74 -1.29 1.73
C VAL A 63 15.25 -1.63 1.91
N ALA A 64 14.48 -1.71 0.81
CA ALA A 64 13.08 -2.12 0.88
C ALA A 64 12.91 -3.53 1.48
N ALA A 65 13.76 -4.48 1.10
CA ALA A 65 13.76 -5.83 1.66
C ALA A 65 14.09 -5.84 3.16
N LEU A 66 15.07 -5.04 3.61
CA LEU A 66 15.41 -4.89 5.02
C LEU A 66 14.25 -4.30 5.83
N LEU A 67 13.58 -3.27 5.31
CA LEU A 67 12.42 -2.68 5.96
C LEU A 67 11.25 -3.67 6.07
N MET A 68 10.99 -4.44 5.01
CA MET A 68 9.97 -5.50 5.05
C MET A 68 10.30 -6.62 6.06
N MET A 69 11.59 -6.90 6.29
CA MET A 69 12.02 -7.87 7.31
C MET A 69 11.84 -7.33 8.73
N LEU A 70 11.98 -6.01 8.93
CA LEU A 70 11.80 -5.37 10.25
C LEU A 70 10.33 -5.15 10.61
N LEU A 71 9.47 -4.94 9.60
CA LEU A 71 8.02 -4.75 9.75
C LEU A 71 7.24 -6.06 9.91
N LYS A 72 7.87 -7.20 9.61
CA LYS A 72 7.34 -8.54 9.88
C LYS A 72 7.55 -8.94 11.33
#